data_AF-A0A955YHC7-F1
#
_entry.id   AF-A0A955YHC7-F1
#
_cell.length_a   1.000
_cell.length_b   1.000
_cell.length_c   1.000
_cell.angle_alpha   90.00
_cell.angle_beta   90.00
_cell.angle_gamma   90.00
#
_symmetry.space_group_name_H-M   'P 1'
#
loop_
_entity.id
_entity.type
_entity.pdbx_description
1 polymer ?
#
loop_
_entity_poly.entity_id
_entity_poly.type
_entity_poly.pdbx_seq_one_letter_code
_entity_poly.pdbx_strand_id
1 'polypeptide(L)'
;MALALAACGDAGEGASADIDVDVNPLPVVARSDWDAAQQTCEGMMSGAVEYGVADGQPDLLVAIGSRGVVCVDTFPVFENELGADSLVMHRLWLRYMATLQELGPELAIDQQDQQPLQDQPGSAPR
;
A
#
# COMPACT_ATOMS: atom_id res chain seq x y z
N MET A 1 6.33 -35.57 40.55
CA MET A 1 4.91 -35.49 40.94
C MET A 1 4.38 -34.18 40.38
N ALA A 2 3.52 -34.29 39.36
CA ALA A 2 3.04 -33.18 38.53
C ALA A 2 1.67 -32.70 39.01
N LEU A 3 1.42 -31.38 38.98
CA LEU A 3 0.09 -30.75 38.90
C LEU A 3 0.28 -29.41 38.15
N ALA A 4 0.07 -29.38 36.84
CA ALA A 4 -1.20 -29.19 36.14
C ALA A 4 -1.59 -27.70 36.04
N LEU A 5 -1.29 -27.10 34.88
CA LEU A 5 -1.84 -25.83 34.44
C LEU A 5 -3.32 -26.06 34.07
N ALA A 6 -4.23 -25.45 34.82
CA ALA A 6 -5.63 -25.33 34.44
C ALA A 6 -5.79 -24.08 33.56
N ALA A 7 -5.70 -24.28 32.25
CA ALA A 7 -6.28 -23.36 31.27
C ALA A 7 -7.69 -23.88 30.96
N CYS A 8 -8.71 -23.13 31.36
CA CYS A 8 -10.05 -23.23 30.79
C CYS A 8 -10.72 -21.85 30.94
N GLY A 9 -10.26 -20.92 30.10
CA GLY A 9 -10.97 -19.68 29.82
C GLY A 9 -11.92 -19.97 28.67
N ASP A 10 -13.21 -20.04 29.01
CA ASP A 10 -14.35 -20.06 28.12
C ASP A 10 -14.26 -18.88 27.13
N ALA A 11 -14.16 -19.19 25.85
CA ALA A 11 -14.31 -18.19 24.79
C ALA A 11 -15.08 -18.83 23.64
N GLY A 12 -16.39 -18.58 23.68
CA GLY A 12 -17.34 -18.55 22.56
C GLY A 12 -16.92 -19.23 21.28
N GLU A 13 -17.59 -20.35 21.03
CA GLU A 13 -17.82 -20.95 19.72
C GLU A 13 -18.53 -19.93 18.80
N GLY A 14 -17.77 -18.95 18.31
CA GLY A 14 -18.08 -18.22 17.10
C GLY A 14 -17.28 -18.90 16.01
N ALA A 15 -17.95 -19.53 15.05
CA ALA A 15 -17.32 -19.89 13.79
C ALA A 15 -16.82 -18.60 13.14
N SER A 16 -15.59 -18.20 13.49
CA SER A 16 -14.78 -17.36 12.62
C SER A 16 -14.71 -18.16 11.34
N ALA A 17 -15.49 -17.78 10.33
CA ALA A 17 -15.07 -18.05 8.99
C ALA A 17 -13.72 -17.35 8.92
N ASP A 18 -12.62 -18.12 9.02
CA ASP A 18 -11.28 -17.68 8.68
C ASP A 18 -11.37 -17.26 7.22
N ILE A 19 -11.81 -16.03 6.98
CA ILE A 19 -11.54 -15.34 5.74
C ILE A 19 -10.03 -15.21 5.82
N ASP A 20 -9.33 -16.07 5.08
CA ASP A 20 -7.91 -15.94 4.82
C ASP A 20 -7.74 -14.60 4.10
N VAL A 21 -7.63 -13.54 4.90
CA VAL A 21 -7.40 -12.19 4.40
C VAL A 21 -5.92 -12.16 4.10
N ASP A 22 -5.61 -12.37 2.82
CA ASP A 22 -4.26 -12.24 2.32
C ASP A 22 -3.72 -10.83 2.63
N VAL A 23 -2.80 -10.77 3.59
CA VAL A 23 -2.07 -9.56 4.01
C VAL A 23 -0.70 -9.49 3.37
N ASN A 24 -0.40 -10.34 2.38
CA ASN A 24 0.86 -10.25 1.66
C ASN A 24 0.99 -8.85 1.02
N PRO A 25 2.19 -8.26 1.05
CA PRO A 25 2.44 -6.98 0.41
C PRO A 25 1.89 -6.92 -1.02
N LEU A 26 1.44 -5.74 -1.41
CA LEU A 26 1.16 -5.43 -2.80
C LEU A 26 2.46 -5.53 -3.61
N PRO A 27 2.39 -6.05 -4.85
CA PRO A 27 3.52 -6.03 -5.76
C PRO A 27 3.92 -4.57 -6.06
N VAL A 28 5.23 -4.33 -6.13
CA VAL A 28 5.78 -3.06 -6.61
C VAL A 28 5.77 -3.08 -8.14
N VAL A 29 5.10 -2.11 -8.74
CA VAL A 29 4.97 -1.96 -10.19
C VAL A 29 6.08 -1.04 -10.69
N ALA A 30 6.87 -1.52 -11.65
CA ALA A 30 8.00 -0.77 -12.18
C ALA A 30 7.58 0.55 -12.82
N ARG A 31 8.40 1.60 -12.68
CA ARG A 31 8.13 2.93 -13.24
C ARG A 31 7.86 2.91 -14.75
N SER A 32 8.55 2.06 -15.50
CA SER A 32 8.32 1.90 -16.94
C SER A 32 6.90 1.50 -17.31
N ASP A 33 6.17 0.86 -16.39
CA ASP A 33 4.85 0.28 -16.65
C ASP A 33 3.73 1.24 -16.23
N TRP A 34 3.95 2.03 -15.17
CA TRP A 34 2.91 2.89 -14.60
C TRP A 34 3.03 4.37 -15.01
N ASP A 35 4.22 4.86 -15.37
CA ASP A 35 4.43 6.29 -15.72
C ASP A 35 3.69 6.71 -17.01
N ALA A 36 3.43 5.73 -17.90
CA ALA A 36 2.65 5.94 -19.13
C ALA A 36 1.13 5.87 -18.92
N ALA A 37 0.66 5.44 -17.74
CA ALA A 37 -0.75 5.31 -17.45
C ALA A 37 -1.40 6.67 -17.14
N GLN A 38 -2.73 6.76 -17.34
CA GLN A 38 -3.46 8.00 -17.03
C GLN A 38 -3.53 8.24 -15.52
N GLN A 39 -3.28 9.49 -15.09
CA GLN A 39 -3.31 9.94 -13.69
C GLN A 39 -4.72 10.28 -13.19
N THR A 40 -5.68 9.40 -13.44
CA THR A 40 -6.98 9.47 -12.76
C THR A 40 -7.60 8.10 -12.83
N CYS A 41 -8.10 7.58 -11.72
CA CYS A 41 -8.77 6.28 -11.68
C CYS A 41 -10.30 6.37 -11.83
N GLU A 42 -10.86 7.57 -11.99
CA GLU A 42 -12.30 7.82 -12.05
C GLU A 42 -13.00 7.04 -13.17
N GLY A 43 -13.93 6.15 -12.81
CA GLY A 43 -14.70 5.33 -13.73
C GLY A 43 -13.93 4.17 -14.38
N MET A 44 -12.65 3.96 -14.03
CA MET A 44 -11.78 2.98 -14.71
C MET A 44 -11.56 1.68 -13.91
N MET A 45 -11.97 1.62 -12.64
CA MET A 45 -11.76 0.45 -11.77
C MET A 45 -12.41 -0.85 -12.27
N SER A 46 -13.42 -0.77 -13.13
CA SER A 46 -14.09 -1.96 -13.70
C SER A 46 -13.17 -2.85 -14.54
N GLY A 47 -12.05 -2.32 -15.03
CA GLY A 47 -11.04 -3.08 -15.78
C GLY A 47 -9.93 -3.70 -14.93
N ALA A 48 -9.89 -3.39 -13.63
CA ALA A 48 -8.85 -3.86 -12.73
C ALA A 48 -9.09 -5.31 -12.30
N VAL A 49 -8.04 -6.13 -12.35
CA VAL A 49 -8.03 -7.52 -11.86
C VAL A 49 -7.02 -7.72 -10.72
N GLU A 50 -6.06 -6.81 -10.59
CA GLU A 50 -5.05 -6.80 -9.53
C GLU A 50 -4.69 -5.35 -9.16
N TYR A 51 -4.05 -5.19 -8.00
CA TYR A 51 -3.58 -3.91 -7.49
C TYR A 51 -2.12 -4.00 -7.05
N GLY A 52 -1.38 -2.90 -7.22
CA GLY A 52 0.02 -2.76 -6.84
C GLY A 52 0.33 -1.39 -6.26
N VAL A 53 1.60 -1.17 -5.92
CA VAL A 53 2.15 0.13 -5.49
C VAL A 53 3.15 0.61 -6.53
N ALA A 54 3.19 1.91 -6.79
CA ALA A 54 4.09 2.48 -7.79
C ALA A 54 5.55 2.54 -7.29
N ASP A 55 6.47 2.00 -8.09
CA ASP A 55 7.91 2.05 -7.82
C ASP A 55 8.44 3.50 -7.70
N GLY A 56 9.10 3.78 -6.58
CA GLY A 56 9.59 5.11 -6.20
C GLY A 56 8.52 6.17 -5.92
N GLN A 57 7.23 5.81 -5.90
CA GLN A 57 6.12 6.66 -5.45
C GLN A 57 5.11 5.82 -4.66
N PRO A 58 5.48 5.37 -3.45
CA PRO A 58 4.70 4.41 -2.67
C PRO A 58 3.31 4.91 -2.28
N ASP A 59 3.08 6.23 -2.29
CA ASP A 59 1.78 6.84 -1.99
C ASP A 59 0.76 6.64 -3.12
N LEU A 60 1.22 6.16 -4.29
CA LEU A 60 0.39 5.87 -5.44
C LEU A 60 0.11 4.35 -5.54
N LEU A 61 -1.18 4.04 -5.65
CA LEU A 61 -1.69 2.73 -6.00
C LEU A 61 -1.84 2.60 -7.50
N VAL A 62 -1.62 1.38 -7.99
CA VAL A 62 -1.72 1.02 -9.40
C VAL A 62 -2.83 0.01 -9.57
N ALA A 63 -3.82 0.32 -10.41
CA ALA A 63 -4.81 -0.65 -10.84
C ALA A 63 -4.30 -1.37 -12.09
N ILE A 64 -4.28 -2.70 -12.05
CA ILE A 64 -3.71 -3.54 -13.10
C ILE A 64 -4.84 -4.33 -13.74
N GLY A 65 -5.01 -4.18 -15.04
CA GLY A 65 -5.94 -4.95 -15.84
C GLY A 65 -5.25 -6.07 -16.60
N SER A 66 -6.03 -6.85 -17.34
CA SER A 66 -5.52 -7.97 -18.15
C SER A 66 -4.54 -7.56 -19.27
N ARG A 67 -4.45 -6.26 -19.59
CA ARG A 67 -3.63 -5.71 -20.67
C ARG A 67 -2.51 -4.78 -20.17
N GLY A 68 -2.31 -4.68 -18.87
CA GLY A 68 -1.36 -3.76 -18.24
C GLY A 68 -2.05 -2.80 -17.28
N VAL A 69 -1.33 -1.74 -16.91
CA VAL A 69 -1.83 -0.71 -15.97
C VAL A 69 -3.06 -0.02 -16.56
N VAL A 70 -4.11 0.04 -15.76
CA VAL A 70 -5.38 0.72 -16.07
C VAL A 70 -5.29 2.19 -15.65
N CYS A 71 -4.88 2.43 -14.41
CA CYS A 71 -4.72 3.78 -13.86
C CYS A 71 -3.79 3.76 -12.64
N VAL A 72 -3.29 4.94 -12.28
CA VAL A 72 -2.44 5.17 -11.12
C VAL A 72 -3.01 6.36 -10.36
N ASP A 73 -3.24 6.20 -9.06
CA ASP A 73 -3.78 7.27 -8.23
C ASP A 73 -3.53 7.03 -6.73
N THR A 74 -3.92 7.99 -5.91
CA THR A 74 -3.85 7.93 -4.46
C THR A 74 -4.91 7.01 -3.87
N PHE A 75 -4.65 6.53 -2.64
CA PHE A 75 -5.58 5.68 -1.89
C PHE A 75 -7.01 6.26 -1.78
N PRO A 76 -7.24 7.56 -1.50
CA PRO A 76 -8.59 8.11 -1.43
C PRO A 76 -9.39 8.00 -2.73
N VAL A 77 -8.73 8.05 -3.89
CA VAL A 77 -9.42 7.87 -5.18
C VAL A 77 -9.83 6.41 -5.35
N PHE A 78 -8.98 5.45 -4.99
CA PHE A 78 -9.34 4.03 -4.98
C PHE A 78 -10.50 3.75 -4.03
N GLU A 79 -10.50 4.37 -2.84
CA GLU A 79 -11.60 4.26 -1.87
C GLU A 79 -12.92 4.79 -2.43
N ASN A 80 -12.88 5.92 -3.15
CA ASN A 80 -14.05 6.48 -3.82
C ASN A 80 -14.59 5.54 -4.92
N GLU A 81 -13.70 4.99 -5.74
CA GLU A 81 -14.08 4.17 -6.90
C GLU A 81 -14.52 2.75 -6.53
N LEU A 82 -13.88 2.14 -5.53
CA LEU A 82 -14.19 0.78 -5.07
C LEU A 82 -15.28 0.76 -3.99
N GLY A 83 -15.51 1.89 -3.33
CA GLY A 83 -16.38 2.05 -2.17
C GLY A 83 -15.66 1.68 -0.87
N ALA A 84 -15.72 2.57 0.13
CA ALA A 84 -15.05 2.41 1.41
C ALA A 84 -15.44 1.11 2.15
N ASP A 85 -16.69 0.67 2.02
CA ASP A 85 -17.20 -0.56 2.67
C ASP A 85 -16.97 -1.83 1.83
N SER A 86 -16.28 -1.73 0.69
CA SER A 86 -16.00 -2.88 -0.18
C SER A 86 -14.98 -3.82 0.45
N LEU A 87 -15.24 -5.13 0.39
CA LEU A 87 -14.27 -6.15 0.78
C LEU A 87 -12.96 -6.07 -0.04
N VAL A 88 -13.05 -5.64 -1.30
CA VAL A 88 -11.88 -5.40 -2.15
C VAL A 88 -11.06 -4.26 -1.57
N MET A 89 -11.71 -3.16 -1.18
CA MET A 89 -11.05 -1.99 -0.60
C MET A 89 -10.43 -2.32 0.77
N HIS A 90 -11.14 -3.07 1.61
CA HIS A 90 -10.62 -3.52 2.91
C HIS A 90 -9.36 -4.38 2.75
N ARG A 91 -9.37 -5.34 1.82
CA ARG A 91 -8.18 -6.16 1.52
C ARG A 91 -7.05 -5.32 0.94
N LEU A 92 -7.36 -4.40 0.02
CA LEU A 92 -6.37 -3.50 -0.59
C LEU A 92 -5.68 -2.66 0.49
N TRP A 93 -6.44 -2.11 1.44
CA TRP A 93 -5.90 -1.35 2.56
C TRP A 93 -4.93 -2.16 3.42
N LEU A 94 -5.30 -3.39 3.79
CA LEU A 94 -4.42 -4.25 4.60
C LEU A 94 -3.09 -4.53 3.90
N ARG A 95 -3.14 -4.88 2.61
CA ARG A 95 -1.94 -5.16 1.81
C ARG A 95 -1.11 -3.89 1.56
N TYR A 96 -1.76 -2.76 1.36
CA TYR A 96 -1.09 -1.45 1.21
C TYR A 96 -0.32 -1.06 2.48
N MET A 97 -0.94 -1.23 3.66
CA MET A 97 -0.27 -1.00 4.93
C MET A 97 0.90 -1.97 5.18
N ALA A 98 0.77 -3.23 4.75
CA ALA A 98 1.89 -4.18 4.79
C ALA A 98 3.04 -3.72 3.88
N THR A 99 2.75 -3.30 2.65
CA THR A 99 3.77 -2.77 1.72
C THR A 99 4.50 -1.56 2.29
N LEU A 100 3.78 -0.59 2.86
CA LEU A 100 4.41 0.61 3.45
C LEU A 100 5.31 0.28 4.65
N GLN A 101 4.98 -0.77 5.42
CA GLN A 101 5.84 -1.23 6.52
C GLN A 101 7.14 -1.86 6.00
N GLU A 102 7.10 -2.58 4.88
CA GLU A 102 8.29 -3.17 4.25
C GLU A 102 9.17 -2.10 3.58
N LEU A 103 8.56 -1.16 2.88
CA LEU A 103 9.27 -0.07 2.19
C LEU A 103 9.79 1.02 3.15
N GLY A 104 9.31 1.06 4.40
CA GLY A 104 9.58 2.09 5.40
C GLY A 104 11.01 2.66 5.47
N PRO A 105 12.08 1.84 5.50
CA PRO A 105 13.44 2.37 5.52
C PRO A 105 13.95 2.91 4.17
N GLU A 106 13.39 2.47 3.04
CA GLU A 106 13.81 2.90 1.69
C GLU A 106 13.18 4.24 1.29
N LEU A 107 11.92 4.47 1.69
CA LEU A 107 11.20 5.72 1.43
C LEU A 107 11.76 6.92 2.21
N ALA A 108 12.35 6.68 3.39
CA ALA A 108 12.97 7.70 4.21
C ALA A 108 14.28 8.24 3.61
N ILE A 109 14.99 7.42 2.83
CA ILE A 109 16.27 7.79 2.20
C ILE A 109 16.02 8.66 0.95
N ASP A 110 15.04 8.30 0.12
CA ASP A 110 14.65 9.10 -1.06
C ASP A 110 14.10 10.50 -0.69
N GLN A 111 13.53 10.66 0.50
CA GLN A 111 13.10 11.96 1.03
C GLN A 111 14.25 12.84 1.55
N GLN A 112 15.37 12.24 1.96
CA GLN A 112 16.56 12.98 2.41
C GLN A 112 17.38 13.53 1.23
N ASP A 113 17.48 12.80 0.12
CA ASP A 113 18.14 13.27 -1.11
C ASP A 113 17.34 14.36 -1.87
N GLN A 114 16.05 14.51 -1.57
CA GLN A 114 15.19 15.56 -2.13
C GLN A 114 15.12 16.83 -1.29
N GLN A 115 15.88 16.96 -0.19
CA GLN A 115 16.07 18.26 0.45
C GLN A 115 16.97 19.12 -0.46
N PRO A 116 16.48 20.21 -1.08
CA PRO A 116 17.36 21.12 -1.78
C PRO A 116 18.37 21.64 -0.76
N LEU A 117 19.66 21.52 -1.11
CA LEU A 117 20.79 22.19 -0.46
C LEU A 117 20.52 23.71 -0.45
N GLN A 118 19.72 24.17 0.51
CA GLN A 118 19.48 25.59 0.75
C GLN A 118 20.38 26.04 1.89
N ASP A 119 21.27 26.96 1.52
CA ASP A 119 22.02 27.87 2.38
C ASP A 119 23.28 27.34 3.07
N GLN A 120 24.36 27.20 2.27
CA GLN A 120 25.63 27.74 2.72
C GLN A 120 25.77 29.19 2.22
N PRO A 121 25.92 30.18 3.11
CA PRO A 121 26.66 31.39 2.77
C PRO A 121 28.02 31.35 3.48
N GLY A 122 29.04 31.07 2.67
CA GLY A 122 30.34 31.74 2.63
C GLY A 122 31.00 32.16 3.94
N SER A 123 32.18 31.61 4.18
CA SER A 123 33.24 32.28 4.93
C SER A 123 33.46 33.72 4.43
N ALA A 124 33.51 34.68 5.35
CA ALA A 124 34.28 35.90 5.19
C ALA A 124 35.04 36.18 6.50
N PRO A 125 36.38 36.17 6.50
CA PRO A 125 37.16 36.63 7.64
C PRO A 125 37.30 38.16 7.58
N ARG A 126 37.01 38.83 8.69
CA ARG A 126 37.61 40.12 9.07
C ARG A 126 37.75 40.19 10.58
#